data_AF-A0A5E4KDD1-F1
#
_entry.id   AF-A0A5E4KDD1-F1
#
_cell.length_a   1.000
_cell.length_b   1.000
_cell.length_c   1.000
_cell.angle_alpha   90.00
_cell.angle_beta   90.00
_cell.angle_gamma   90.00
#
_symmetry.space_group_name_H-M   'P 1'
#
loop_
_entity.id
_entity.type
_entity.pdbx_description
1 polymer ?
#
loop_
_entity_poly.entity_id
_entity_poly.type
_entity_poly.pdbx_seq_one_letter_code
_entity_poly.pdbx_strand_id
1 'polypeptide(L)' 'MTEASTIKQDVARQLDQLPHELQRQVLDFAHALAKSFPKGVQGKRLLSFSGIMETEDIHAMNEAIESGCERVDINEW' A
#
# COMPACT_ATOMS: atom_id res chain seq x y z
N MET A 1 23.09 5.21 23.03
CA MET A 1 22.16 4.83 24.11
C MET A 1 20.75 5.18 23.64
N THR A 2 20.00 4.15 23.21
CA THR A 2 18.54 4.10 23.01
C THR A 2 17.78 5.39 22.68
N GLU A 3 17.76 5.81 21.42
CA GLU A 3 16.78 6.78 20.86
C GLU A 3 15.41 6.13 20.56
N ALA A 4 15.17 4.93 21.07
CA ALA A 4 13.88 4.27 21.04
C ALA A 4 13.09 4.54 22.34
N SER A 5 13.11 5.78 22.84
CA SER A 5 11.92 6.28 23.53
C SER A 5 10.86 6.33 22.45
N THR A 6 10.16 5.21 22.31
CA THR A 6 9.34 4.94 21.13
C THR A 6 8.29 6.03 21.03
N ILE A 7 8.10 6.61 19.85
CA ILE A 7 7.05 7.61 19.57
C ILE A 7 5.71 7.20 20.22
N LYS A 8 5.43 5.89 20.27
CA LYS A 8 4.32 5.28 20.99
C LYS A 8 4.25 5.65 22.49
N GLN A 9 5.36 5.56 23.24
CA GLN A 9 5.43 5.91 24.66
C GLN A 9 5.19 7.40 24.88
N ASP A 10 5.73 8.27 24.02
CA ASP A 10 5.50 9.72 24.12
C ASP A 10 4.06 10.09 23.82
N VAL A 11 3.45 9.46 22.81
CA VAL A 11 2.03 9.61 22.50
C VAL A 11 1.17 9.12 23.66
N ALA A 12 1.49 7.98 24.28
CA ALA A 12 0.75 7.47 25.44
C ALA A 12 0.83 8.43 26.64
N ARG A 13 2.03 8.93 26.96
CA ARG A 13 2.23 9.91 28.04
C ARG A 13 1.47 11.22 27.81
N GLN A 14 1.40 11.70 26.57
CA GLN A 14 0.62 12.90 26.24
C GLN A 14 -0.89 12.63 26.32
N LEU A 15 -1.35 11.47 25.84
CA LEU A 15 -2.74 11.04 25.93
C LEU A 15 -3.26 11.02 27.37
N ASP A 16 -2.45 10.52 28.31
CA ASP A 16 -2.81 10.45 29.75
C ASP A 16 -3.09 11.84 30.37
N GLN A 17 -2.54 12.91 29.79
CA GLN A 17 -2.72 14.28 30.26
C GLN A 17 -3.93 14.99 29.63
N LEU A 18 -4.54 14.41 28.58
CA LEU A 18 -5.64 15.02 27.86
C LEU A 18 -7.00 14.72 28.52
N PRO A 19 -7.95 15.66 28.49
CA PRO A 19 -9.36 15.39 28.75
C PRO A 19 -9.91 14.31 27.81
N HIS A 20 -10.92 13.57 28.27
CA HIS A 20 -11.52 12.45 27.52
C HIS A 20 -11.92 12.80 26.08
N GLU A 21 -12.50 13.98 25.85
CA GLU A 21 -12.90 14.42 24.49
C GLU A 21 -11.71 14.55 23.54
N LEU A 22 -10.56 15.05 24.04
CA LEU A 22 -9.34 15.17 23.24
C LEU A 22 -8.66 13.80 23.06
N GLN A 23 -8.74 12.90 24.04
CA GLN A 23 -8.29 11.51 23.86
C GLN A 23 -9.07 10.82 22.73
N ARG A 24 -10.39 11.03 22.68
CA ARG A 24 -11.25 10.52 21.61
C ARG A 24 -10.85 11.07 20.25
N GLN A 25 -10.57 12.37 20.15
CA GLN A 25 -10.09 13.00 18.92
C GLN A 25 -8.78 12.38 18.42
N VAL A 26 -7.83 12.10 19.33
CA VAL A 26 -6.57 11.43 18.97
C VAL A 26 -6.81 10.00 18.47
N LEU A 27 -7.73 9.25 19.11
CA LEU A 27 -8.10 7.90 18.67
C LEU A 27 -8.73 7.92 17.27
N ASP A 28 -9.64 8.85 17.02
CA ASP A 28 -10.29 9.01 15.72
C ASP A 28 -9.27 9.36 14.62
N PHE A 29 -8.31 10.23 14.94
CA PHE A 29 -7.22 10.57 14.03
C PHE A 29 -6.32 9.36 13.72
N ALA A 30 -5.95 8.58 14.74
CA ALA A 30 -5.17 7.36 14.55
C ALA A 30 -5.91 6.34 13.67
N HIS A 31 -7.23 6.19 13.86
CA HIS A 31 -8.05 5.36 12.98
C HIS A 31 -8.10 5.86 11.53
N ALA A 32 -8.18 7.18 11.33
CA ALA A 32 -8.16 7.77 9.99
C ALA A 32 -6.81 7.51 9.30
N LEU A 33 -5.69 7.70 9.99
CA LEU A 33 -4.36 7.37 9.48
C LEU A 33 -4.20 5.88 9.15
N ALA A 34 -4.72 4.99 9.99
CA ALA A 34 -4.67 3.55 9.71
C ALA A 34 -5.50 3.14 8.48
N LYS A 35 -6.49 3.95 8.08
CA LYS A 35 -7.32 3.76 6.89
C LYS A 35 -6.77 4.47 5.65
N SER A 36 -5.96 5.52 5.81
CA SER A 36 -5.40 6.28 4.70
C SER A 36 -4.35 5.50 3.92
N PHE A 37 -3.72 4.50 4.55
CA PHE A 37 -2.89 3.55 3.82
C PHE A 37 -3.77 2.49 3.17
N PRO A 38 -3.73 2.34 1.83
CA PRO A 38 -4.41 1.23 1.18
C PRO A 38 -3.88 -0.07 1.78
N LYS A 39 -4.76 -0.84 2.41
CA LYS A 39 -4.41 -2.19 2.87
C LYS A 39 -4.23 -3.06 1.65
N GLY A 40 -2.98 -3.36 1.32
CA GLY A 40 -2.67 -4.36 0.29
C GLY A 40 -3.37 -5.70 0.63
N VAL A 41 -3.75 -6.44 -0.40
CA VAL A 41 -4.19 -7.82 -0.23
C VAL A 41 -2.98 -8.71 -0.05
N GLN A 42 -3.10 -9.76 0.77
CA GLN A 42 -2.02 -10.75 0.89
C GLN A 42 -1.77 -11.37 -0.50
N GLY A 43 -0.51 -11.45 -0.94
CA GLY A 43 -0.16 -11.97 -2.27
C GLY A 43 -0.72 -13.38 -2.56
N LYS A 44 -0.90 -14.20 -1.53
CA LYS A 44 -1.58 -15.51 -1.64
C LYS A 44 -3.00 -15.43 -2.20
N ARG A 45 -3.70 -14.30 -2.03
CA ARG A 45 -5.02 -14.05 -2.63
C ARG A 45 -4.95 -13.79 -4.13
N LEU A 46 -3.78 -13.41 -4.65
CA LEU A 46 -3.58 -13.21 -6.09
C LEU A 46 -3.42 -14.55 -6.84
N LEU A 47 -3.13 -15.64 -6.13
CA LEU A 47 -3.00 -16.97 -6.75
C LEU A 47 -4.28 -17.43 -7.45
N SER A 48 -5.45 -16.96 -7.04
CA SER A 48 -6.71 -17.24 -7.74
C SER A 48 -6.79 -16.66 -9.15
N PHE A 49 -5.92 -15.69 -9.47
CA PHE A 49 -5.82 -15.10 -10.80
C PHE A 49 -4.71 -15.77 -11.64
N SER A 50 -4.05 -16.81 -11.14
CA SER A 50 -3.06 -17.54 -11.93
C SER A 50 -3.78 -18.37 -13.01
N GLY A 51 -3.42 -18.13 -14.28
CA GLY A 51 -3.94 -18.90 -15.41
C GLY A 51 -5.40 -18.60 -15.78
N ILE A 52 -6.00 -17.50 -15.29
CA ILE A 52 -7.38 -17.12 -15.63
C ILE A 52 -7.50 -16.38 -16.97
N MET A 53 -6.38 -16.00 -17.57
CA MET A 53 -6.39 -15.25 -18.83
C MET A 53 -6.70 -16.21 -19.97
N GLU A 54 -7.72 -15.87 -20.74
CA GLU A 54 -8.02 -16.61 -21.96
C GLU A 54 -6.98 -16.32 -23.04
N THR A 55 -6.88 -17.21 -24.03
CA THR A 55 -5.86 -17.11 -25.09
C THR A 55 -6.05 -15.83 -25.91
N GLU A 56 -7.29 -15.41 -26.10
CA GLU A 56 -7.67 -14.19 -26.79
C GLU A 56 -7.19 -12.93 -26.05
N ASP A 57 -7.28 -12.91 -24.71
CA ASP A 57 -6.78 -11.80 -23.90
C ASP A 57 -5.26 -11.68 -24.01
N ILE A 58 -4.56 -12.82 -24.05
CA ILE A 58 -3.11 -12.88 -24.25
C ILE A 58 -2.73 -12.33 -25.62
N HIS A 59 -3.46 -12.70 -26.68
CA HIS A 59 -3.22 -12.17 -28.02
C HIS A 59 -3.46 -10.67 -28.11
N ALA A 60 -4.57 -10.17 -27.56
CA ALA A 60 -4.88 -8.74 -27.54
C ALA A 60 -3.81 -7.92 -26.81
N MET A 61 -3.31 -8.43 -25.68
CA MET A 61 -2.20 -7.80 -24.95
C MET A 61 -0.91 -7.76 -25.77
N ASN A 62 -0.55 -8.86 -26.44
CA ASN A 62 0.64 -8.91 -27.30
C ASN A 62 0.54 -7.90 -28.45
N GLU A 63 -0.61 -7.84 -29.14
CA GLU A 63 -0.82 -6.86 -30.21
C GLU A 63 -0.71 -5.42 -29.70
N ALA A 64 -1.27 -5.12 -28.53
CA ALA A 64 -1.18 -3.79 -27.92
C ALA A 64 0.26 -3.40 -27.55
N ILE A 65 1.07 -4.36 -27.09
CA ILE A 65 2.49 -4.13 -26.78
C ILE A 65 3.26 -3.86 -28.07
N GLU A 66 3.13 -4.72 -29.09
CA GLU A 66 3.87 -4.57 -30.35
C GLU A 66 3.47 -3.32 -31.14
N SER A 67 2.20 -2.92 -31.09
CA SER A 67 1.70 -1.74 -31.80
C SER A 67 1.92 -0.41 -31.06
N GLY A 68 2.00 -0.44 -29.72
CA GLY A 68 2.03 0.76 -28.88
C GLY A 68 3.31 1.00 -28.09
N CYS A 69 4.19 0.01 -27.92
CA CYS A 69 5.48 0.21 -27.26
C CYS A 69 6.55 0.67 -28.27
N GLU A 70 7.32 1.70 -27.89
CA GLU A 70 8.56 2.02 -28.57
C GLU A 70 9.51 0.81 -28.48
N ARG A 71 10.12 0.43 -29.62
CA ARG A 71 11.11 -0.66 -29.64
C ARG A 71 12.29 -0.25 -28.77
N VAL A 72 12.58 -1.02 -27.73
CA VAL A 72 13.80 -0.84 -26.94
C VAL A 72 14.99 -1.21 -27.83
N ASP A 73 15.79 -0.22 -28.23
CA ASP A 73 17.10 -0.50 -28.84
C ASP A 73 18.06 -0.96 -27.75
N ILE A 74 18.42 -2.24 -27.83
CA ILE A 74 19.29 -2.93 -26.89
C ILE A 74 20.72 -2.34 -26.94
N ASN A 75 21.05 -1.57 -27.98
CA ASN A 75 22.36 -0.96 -28.20
C ASN A 75 22.42 0.53 -27.79
N GLU A 76 21.32 1.11 -27.29
CA GLU A 76 21.28 2.51 -26.84
C GLU A 76 21.68 2.70 -25.35
N TRP A 77 22.22 1.66 -24.69
CA TRP A 77 22.70 1.71 -23.29
C TRP A 77 24.20 1.45 -23.18
#